data_AF-A0A1C7MM89-F1
#
_entry.id   AF-A0A1C7MM89-F1
#
_cell.length_a   1.000
_cell.length_b   1.000
_cell.length_c   1.000
_cell.angle_alpha   90.00
_cell.angle_beta   90.00
_cell.angle_gamma   90.00
#
_symmetry.space_group_name_H-M   'P 1'
#
loop_
_entity.id
_entity.type
_entity.pdbx_description
1 polymer ?
#
loop_
_entity_poly.entity_id
_entity_poly.type
_entity_poly.pdbx_seq_one_letter_code
_entity_poly.pdbx_strand_id
1 'polypeptide(L)'
;MAHRNVPLEIWSKIFLLACTDGGATGAALAQVSKFFQAASLPIRLHSLAFTSLLQLESFLVFVDVQQKSFPSHRGPKVRHVLIGDFHAQPPSRNILVDFLQDALAPDDFRRNDKVLWDACTVRAITRLLRLVAPNVRTLSVVNPHSLPLPWRLLVFHCWRS
;
A
#
# COMPACT_ATOMS: atom_id res chain seq x y z
N MET A 1 -0.80 2.02 -34.23
CA MET A 1 -0.55 2.42 -32.81
C MET A 1 -1.17 3.80 -32.54
N ALA A 2 -2.49 3.91 -32.42
CA ALA A 2 -3.17 5.22 -32.31
C ALA A 2 -3.05 5.87 -30.91
N HIS A 3 -2.84 5.09 -29.84
CA HIS A 3 -2.84 5.59 -28.47
C HIS A 3 -1.68 6.54 -28.13
N ARG A 4 -0.58 6.51 -28.89
CA ARG A 4 0.58 7.41 -28.68
C ARG A 4 0.36 8.83 -29.21
N ASN A 5 -0.69 9.06 -29.99
CA ASN A 5 -1.04 10.38 -30.51
C ASN A 5 -1.88 11.19 -29.51
N VAL A 6 -2.32 10.57 -28.42
CA VAL A 6 -3.05 11.23 -27.34
C VAL A 6 -2.06 11.75 -26.31
N PRO A 7 -2.11 13.05 -25.94
CA PRO A 7 -1.20 13.64 -24.95
C PRO A 7 -1.28 12.95 -23.57
N LEU A 8 -0.17 12.97 -22.84
CA LEU A 8 -0.04 12.29 -21.55
C LEU A 8 -1.00 12.89 -20.50
N GLU A 9 -1.34 14.16 -20.60
CA GLU A 9 -2.29 14.86 -19.74
C GLU A 9 -3.71 14.28 -19.86
N ILE A 10 -4.09 13.88 -21.07
CA ILE A 10 -5.39 13.24 -21.33
C ILE A 10 -5.38 11.82 -20.78
N TRP A 11 -4.32 11.05 -21.05
CA TRP A 11 -4.14 9.73 -20.43
C TRP A 11 -4.14 9.80 -18.91
N SER A 12 -3.54 10.84 -18.33
CA SER A 12 -3.49 11.03 -16.88
C SER A 12 -4.88 11.21 -16.28
N LYS A 13 -5.76 11.97 -16.94
CA LYS A 13 -7.17 12.12 -16.53
C LYS A 13 -7.92 10.80 -16.64
N ILE A 14 -7.72 10.04 -17.73
CA ILE A 14 -8.34 8.73 -17.92
C ILE A 14 -7.90 7.76 -16.82
N PHE A 15 -6.60 7.66 -16.55
CA PHE A 15 -6.09 6.80 -15.47
C PHE A 15 -6.62 7.21 -14.11
N LEU A 16 -6.73 8.52 -13.85
CA LEU A 16 -7.27 9.00 -12.58
C LEU A 16 -8.70 8.52 -12.38
N LEU A 17 -9.56 8.64 -13.40
CA LEU A 17 -10.94 8.17 -13.36
C LEU A 17 -11.01 6.65 -13.26
N ALA A 18 -10.23 5.93 -14.07
CA ALA A 18 -10.15 4.47 -14.08
C ALA A 18 -9.65 3.86 -12.76
N CYS A 19 -8.99 4.63 -11.91
CA CYS A 19 -8.52 4.18 -10.61
C CYS A 19 -9.50 4.50 -9.46
N THR A 20 -10.69 5.04 -9.73
CA THR A 20 -11.70 5.36 -8.70
C THR A 20 -12.67 4.21 -8.41
N ASP A 21 -12.76 3.21 -9.27
CA ASP A 21 -13.68 2.06 -9.18
C ASP A 21 -13.16 0.90 -8.30
N GLY A 22 -12.27 1.21 -7.35
CA GLY A 22 -11.51 0.19 -6.62
C GLY A 22 -10.24 -0.26 -7.35
N GLY A 23 -9.93 0.35 -8.50
CA GLY A 23 -8.65 0.18 -9.19
C GLY A 23 -8.61 -1.01 -10.16
N ALA A 24 -9.73 -1.71 -10.34
CA ALA A 24 -9.84 -2.82 -11.30
C ALA A 24 -9.64 -2.33 -12.73
N THR A 25 -10.34 -1.25 -13.13
CA THR A 25 -10.18 -0.67 -14.47
C THR A 25 -8.77 -0.12 -14.67
N GLY A 26 -8.21 0.56 -13.67
CA GLY A 26 -6.83 1.04 -13.71
C GLY A 26 -5.80 -0.10 -13.85
N ALA A 27 -6.00 -1.23 -13.18
CA ALA A 27 -5.15 -2.41 -13.30
C ALA A 27 -5.22 -3.03 -14.70
N ALA A 28 -6.41 -3.17 -15.26
CA ALA A 28 -6.61 -3.66 -16.63
C ALA A 28 -5.91 -2.74 -17.65
N LEU A 29 -6.07 -1.42 -17.53
CA LEU A 29 -5.39 -0.46 -18.41
C LEU A 29 -3.87 -0.58 -18.33
N ALA A 30 -3.31 -0.74 -17.14
CA ALA A 30 -1.86 -0.89 -16.96
C ALA A 30 -1.30 -2.15 -17.65
N GLN A 31 -2.12 -3.18 -17.90
CA GLN A 31 -1.71 -4.42 -18.56
C GLN A 31 -1.80 -4.36 -20.10
N VAL A 32 -2.45 -3.34 -20.68
CA VAL A 32 -2.64 -3.22 -22.13
C VAL A 32 -1.32 -3.05 -22.88
N SER A 33 -0.37 -2.30 -22.33
CA SER A 33 0.94 -2.07 -22.96
C SER A 33 1.98 -1.58 -21.95
N LYS A 34 3.27 -1.72 -22.29
CA LYS A 34 4.38 -1.14 -21.52
C LYS A 34 4.24 0.38 -21.34
N PHE A 35 3.70 1.07 -22.35
CA PHE A 35 3.44 2.52 -22.27
C PHE A 35 2.37 2.82 -21.20
N PHE A 36 1.23 2.11 -21.20
CA PHE A 36 0.19 2.32 -20.20
C PHE A 36 0.62 1.87 -18.81
N GLN A 37 1.41 0.80 -18.71
CA GLN A 37 2.02 0.38 -17.46
C GLN A 37 2.84 1.50 -16.83
N ALA A 38 3.75 2.12 -17.60
CA ALA A 38 4.60 3.21 -17.13
C ALA A 38 3.81 4.51 -16.89
N ALA A 39 2.92 4.89 -17.81
CA ALA A 39 2.16 6.13 -17.74
C ALA A 39 1.11 6.14 -16.61
N SER A 40 0.53 4.98 -16.29
CA SER A 40 -0.45 4.86 -15.19
C SER A 40 0.20 4.74 -13.82
N LEU A 41 1.47 4.29 -13.72
CA LEU A 41 2.18 4.06 -12.46
C LEU A 41 2.06 5.20 -11.43
N PRO A 42 2.30 6.49 -11.76
CA PRO A 42 2.19 7.56 -10.79
C PRO A 42 0.75 7.85 -10.32
N ILE A 43 -0.26 7.41 -11.08
CA ILE A 43 -1.67 7.73 -10.86
C ILE A 43 -2.39 6.59 -10.17
N ARG A 44 -2.08 5.34 -10.53
CA ARG A 44 -2.70 4.15 -9.93
C ARG A 44 -2.35 3.94 -8.46
N LEU A 45 -1.32 4.63 -7.97
CA LEU A 45 -0.91 4.62 -6.57
C LEU A 45 -1.44 5.85 -5.80
N HIS A 46 -2.27 6.68 -6.42
CA HIS A 46 -2.84 7.88 -5.82
C HIS A 46 -3.78 7.56 -4.65
N SER A 47 -4.53 6.47 -4.77
CA SER A 47 -5.41 5.94 -3.73
C SER A 47 -5.07 4.48 -3.48
N LEU A 48 -4.85 4.10 -2.22
CA LEU A 48 -4.50 2.74 -1.81
C LEU A 48 -5.49 2.26 -0.75
N ALA A 49 -5.90 1.00 -0.86
CA ALA A 49 -6.70 0.31 0.13
C ALA A 49 -6.01 -1.00 0.52
N PHE A 50 -5.74 -1.15 1.80
CA PHE A 50 -5.14 -2.36 2.36
C PHE A 50 -6.18 -3.07 3.20
N THR A 51 -6.61 -4.24 2.77
CA THR A 51 -7.57 -5.08 3.50
C THR A 51 -6.90 -6.26 4.20
N SER A 52 -5.59 -6.42 4.04
CA SER A 52 -4.79 -7.43 4.73
C SER A 52 -3.34 -6.98 4.89
N LEU A 53 -2.64 -7.57 5.86
CA LEU A 53 -1.20 -7.35 6.04
C LEU A 53 -0.40 -7.79 4.82
N LEU A 54 -0.84 -8.86 4.13
CA LEU A 54 -0.18 -9.36 2.93
C LEU A 54 -0.19 -8.32 1.80
N GLN A 55 -1.32 -7.66 1.55
CA GLN A 55 -1.39 -6.58 0.56
C GLN A 55 -0.46 -5.43 0.91
N LEU A 56 -0.40 -5.08 2.21
CA LEU A 56 0.44 -4.01 2.72
C LEU A 56 1.93 -4.30 2.53
N GLU A 57 2.40 -5.46 2.99
CA GLU A 57 3.80 -5.87 2.85
C GLU A 57 4.18 -6.05 1.37
N SER A 58 3.32 -6.65 0.54
CA SER A 58 3.54 -6.77 -0.91
C SER A 58 3.72 -5.41 -1.58
N PHE A 59 2.94 -4.40 -1.15
CA PHE A 59 3.10 -3.04 -1.63
C PHE A 59 4.43 -2.42 -1.19
N LEU A 60 4.86 -2.64 0.05
CA LEU A 60 6.14 -2.12 0.54
C LEU A 60 7.31 -2.71 -0.26
N VAL A 61 7.31 -4.03 -0.47
CA VAL A 61 8.30 -4.72 -1.34
C VAL A 61 8.26 -4.16 -2.77
N PHE A 62 7.06 -3.98 -3.33
CA PHE A 62 6.90 -3.38 -4.65
C PHE A 62 7.53 -1.99 -4.73
N VAL A 63 7.35 -1.15 -3.71
CA VAL A 63 7.95 0.20 -3.66
C VAL A 63 9.46 0.13 -3.57
N ASP A 64 10.01 -0.77 -2.76
CA ASP A 64 11.46 -0.97 -2.65
C ASP A 64 12.07 -1.36 -4.01
N VAL A 65 11.45 -2.31 -4.71
CA VAL A 65 11.89 -2.75 -6.05
C VAL A 65 11.75 -1.64 -7.08
N GLN A 66 10.68 -0.85 -7.02
CA GLN A 66 10.38 0.22 -7.99
C GLN A 66 10.97 1.58 -7.62
N GLN A 67 11.83 1.67 -6.59
CA GLN A 67 12.33 2.95 -6.07
C GLN A 67 12.96 3.83 -7.16
N LYS A 68 13.67 3.22 -8.13
CA LYS A 68 14.31 3.91 -9.26
C LYS A 68 13.33 4.40 -10.33
N SER A 69 12.13 3.83 -10.39
CA SER A 69 11.09 4.16 -11.36
C SER A 69 10.27 5.40 -10.94
N PHE A 70 10.39 5.86 -9.69
CA PHE A 70 9.65 7.01 -9.20
C PHE A 70 10.37 8.34 -9.50
N PRO A 71 9.67 9.33 -10.08
CA PRO A 71 10.29 10.60 -10.54
C PRO A 71 10.99 11.44 -9.47
N SER A 72 10.80 11.14 -8.19
CA SER A 72 11.23 12.02 -7.09
C SER A 72 12.19 11.36 -6.11
N HIS A 73 12.62 10.11 -6.33
CA HIS A 73 13.36 9.26 -5.37
C HIS A 73 12.72 9.10 -3.97
N ARG A 74 11.61 9.81 -3.69
CA ARG A 74 10.83 9.81 -2.45
C ARG A 74 9.65 8.83 -2.47
N GLY A 75 9.58 7.95 -3.46
CA GLY A 75 8.51 6.96 -3.60
C GLY A 75 7.23 7.48 -4.27
N PRO A 76 6.13 6.71 -4.21
CA PRO A 76 4.87 7.04 -4.87
C PRO A 76 4.12 8.21 -4.23
N LYS A 77 3.41 8.99 -5.04
CA LYS A 77 2.55 10.10 -4.57
C LYS A 77 1.17 9.60 -4.16
N VAL A 78 1.11 8.96 -2.99
CA VAL A 78 -0.14 8.46 -2.40
C VAL A 78 -0.86 9.60 -1.69
N ARG A 79 -2.15 9.83 -2.00
CA ARG A 79 -2.98 10.87 -1.37
C ARG A 79 -4.07 10.31 -0.47
N HIS A 80 -4.59 9.14 -0.79
CA HIS A 80 -5.68 8.53 -0.04
C HIS A 80 -5.27 7.12 0.38
N VAL A 81 -5.33 6.82 1.67
CA VAL A 81 -5.00 5.51 2.22
C VAL A 81 -6.18 5.03 3.05
N LEU A 82 -6.66 3.83 2.73
CA LEU A 82 -7.59 3.07 3.55
C LEU A 82 -6.84 1.90 4.18
N ILE A 83 -6.83 1.85 5.51
CA ILE A 83 -6.39 0.68 6.28
C ILE A 83 -7.65 -0.01 6.77
N GLY A 84 -7.96 -1.14 6.15
CA GLY A 84 -9.07 -2.00 6.50
C GLY A 84 -8.74 -2.94 7.66
N ASP A 85 -9.70 -3.80 7.96
CA ASP A 85 -9.57 -4.76 9.04
C ASP A 85 -8.62 -5.90 8.68
N PHE A 86 -7.48 -6.01 9.38
CA PHE A 86 -6.52 -7.11 9.20
C PHE A 86 -6.91 -8.39 9.95
N HIS A 87 -8.11 -8.47 10.55
CA HIS A 87 -8.57 -9.59 11.39
C HIS A 87 -8.86 -10.90 10.62
N ALA A 88 -8.69 -10.94 9.31
CA ALA A 88 -8.81 -12.17 8.54
C ALA A 88 -7.59 -13.07 8.81
N GLN A 89 -7.66 -13.90 9.86
CA GLN A 89 -6.77 -14.99 10.31
C GLN A 89 -5.25 -14.76 10.15
N PRO A 90 -4.42 -14.97 11.19
CA PRO A 90 -2.97 -15.00 10.97
C PRO A 90 -2.70 -16.01 9.84
N PRO A 91 -2.09 -15.60 8.71
CA PRO A 91 -1.79 -16.52 7.64
C PRO A 91 -0.89 -17.59 8.23
N SER A 92 -0.98 -18.80 7.68
CA SER A 92 -0.19 -19.95 8.11
C SER A 92 1.25 -19.52 8.41
N ARG A 93 1.82 -19.96 9.53
CA ARG A 93 3.17 -19.57 10.00
C ARG A 93 4.20 -19.47 8.87
N ASN A 94 4.18 -20.40 7.91
CA ASN A 94 5.10 -20.42 6.77
C ASN A 94 5.05 -19.14 5.93
N ILE A 95 3.86 -18.61 5.68
CA ILE A 95 3.66 -17.37 4.91
C ILE A 95 4.21 -16.18 5.70
N LEU A 96 3.96 -16.13 7.01
CA LEU A 96 4.54 -15.10 7.87
C LEU A 96 6.06 -15.16 7.87
N VAL A 97 6.65 -16.33 8.05
CA VAL A 97 8.11 -16.48 8.11
C VAL A 97 8.78 -16.02 6.81
N ASP A 98 8.25 -16.37 5.64
CA ASP A 98 8.79 -15.95 4.35
C ASP A 98 8.76 -14.41 4.19
N PHE A 99 7.71 -13.74 4.66
CA PHE A 99 7.64 -12.28 4.60
C PHE A 99 8.44 -11.55 5.69
N LEU A 100 8.82 -12.26 6.74
CA LEU A 100 9.38 -11.68 7.97
C LEU A 100 10.84 -12.05 8.21
N GLN A 101 11.48 -12.75 7.28
CA GLN A 101 12.88 -13.17 7.38
C GLN A 101 13.83 -12.01 7.69
N ASP A 102 13.58 -10.80 7.14
CA ASP A 102 14.41 -9.61 7.40
C ASP A 102 14.10 -8.91 8.73
N ALA A 103 13.04 -9.33 9.41
CA ALA A 103 12.31 -8.44 10.30
C ALA A 103 11.99 -9.06 11.66
N LEU A 104 12.39 -10.31 11.88
CA LEU A 104 12.35 -11.03 13.14
C LEU A 104 13.75 -11.56 13.49
N ALA A 105 14.11 -11.54 14.76
CA ALA A 105 15.28 -12.25 15.25
C ALA A 105 14.99 -13.77 15.25
N PRO A 106 16.00 -14.63 14.98
CA PRO A 106 15.83 -16.09 14.95
C PRO A 106 15.27 -16.70 16.24
N ASP A 107 15.32 -16.00 17.37
CA ASP A 107 14.81 -16.47 18.67
C ASP A 107 13.30 -16.20 18.90
N ASP A 108 12.66 -15.33 18.11
CA ASP A 108 11.24 -14.96 18.29
C ASP A 108 10.26 -16.06 17.82
N PHE A 109 10.77 -17.08 17.13
CA PHE A 109 10.01 -18.20 16.54
C PHE A 109 9.29 -19.09 17.57
N ARG A 110 9.53 -18.91 18.88
CA ARG A 110 8.85 -19.64 19.97
C ARG A 110 7.60 -18.93 20.53
N ARG A 111 7.31 -17.69 20.13
CA ARG A 111 6.20 -16.89 20.71
C ARG A 111 4.84 -17.11 20.03
N ASN A 112 3.80 -16.72 20.78
CA ASN A 112 2.39 -16.68 20.38
C ASN A 112 2.19 -15.95 19.04
N ASP A 113 1.57 -16.62 18.06
CA ASP A 113 1.33 -16.13 16.70
C ASP A 113 0.65 -14.75 16.67
N LYS A 114 -0.20 -14.46 17.67
CA LYS A 114 -0.84 -13.15 17.83
C LYS A 114 0.16 -12.02 18.09
N VAL A 115 1.16 -12.25 18.94
CA VAL A 115 2.14 -11.22 19.31
C VAL A 115 3.03 -10.88 18.12
N LEU A 116 3.45 -11.90 17.37
CA LEU A 116 4.21 -11.73 16.13
C LEU A 116 3.38 -10.98 15.08
N TRP A 117 2.11 -11.37 14.91
CA TRP A 117 1.19 -10.69 14.00
C TRP A 117 0.98 -9.22 14.34
N ASP A 118 0.76 -8.89 15.62
CA ASP A 118 0.60 -7.51 16.10
C ASP A 118 1.88 -6.70 15.81
N ALA A 119 3.06 -7.26 16.09
CA ALA A 119 4.33 -6.59 15.85
C ALA A 119 4.58 -6.31 14.35
N CYS A 120 4.29 -7.28 13.49
CA CYS A 120 4.45 -7.13 12.04
C CYS A 120 3.47 -6.12 11.47
N THR A 121 2.22 -6.16 11.93
CA THR A 121 1.20 -5.17 11.59
C THR A 121 1.66 -3.76 11.98
N VAL A 122 2.15 -3.57 13.21
CA VAL A 122 2.68 -2.26 13.66
C VAL A 122 3.82 -1.81 12.76
N ARG A 123 4.78 -2.70 12.47
CA ARG A 123 5.95 -2.37 11.64
C ARG A 123 5.55 -1.96 10.23
N ALA A 124 4.71 -2.76 9.58
CA ALA A 124 4.25 -2.52 8.22
C ALA A 124 3.47 -1.20 8.11
N ILE A 125 2.53 -0.95 9.03
CA ILE A 125 1.77 0.31 9.08
C ILE A 125 2.72 1.49 9.33
N THR A 126 3.67 1.37 10.26
CA THR A 126 4.66 2.44 10.51
C THR A 126 5.43 2.77 9.25
N ARG A 127 5.89 1.74 8.53
CA ARG A 127 6.70 1.89 7.33
C ARG A 127 5.90 2.50 6.19
N LEU A 128 4.66 2.06 6.00
CA LEU A 128 3.70 2.68 5.08
C LEU A 128 3.52 4.15 5.41
N LEU A 129 3.18 4.48 6.66
CA LEU A 129 2.91 5.85 7.06
C LEU A 129 4.13 6.75 6.83
N ARG A 130 5.35 6.30 7.16
CA ARG A 130 6.57 7.07 6.83
C ARG A 130 6.74 7.30 5.33
N LEU A 131 6.45 6.30 4.52
CA LEU A 131 6.54 6.39 3.06
C LEU A 131 5.51 7.38 2.49
N VAL A 132 4.27 7.34 2.96
CA VAL A 132 3.15 8.08 2.36
C VAL A 132 2.87 9.42 3.04
N ALA A 133 3.34 9.63 4.27
CA ALA A 133 3.10 10.85 5.07
C ALA A 133 3.34 12.15 4.31
N PRO A 134 4.40 12.31 3.49
CA PRO A 134 4.64 13.59 2.79
C PRO A 134 3.53 13.98 1.79
N ASN A 135 2.72 13.03 1.33
CA ASN A 135 1.75 13.24 0.25
C ASN A 135 0.30 12.90 0.63
N VAL A 136 0.08 12.19 1.74
CA VAL A 136 -1.24 11.76 2.19
C VAL A 136 -2.11 12.95 2.59
N ARG A 137 -3.32 12.98 2.04
CA ARG A 137 -4.39 13.94 2.36
C ARG A 137 -5.53 13.31 3.13
N THR A 138 -5.72 12.00 2.99
CA THR A 138 -6.79 11.26 3.66
C THR A 138 -6.26 9.92 4.11
N LEU A 139 -6.40 9.65 5.41
CA LEU A 139 -6.16 8.35 6.01
C LEU A 139 -7.48 7.90 6.63
N SER A 140 -7.98 6.76 6.20
CA SER A 140 -9.20 6.14 6.72
C SER A 140 -8.83 4.80 7.36
N VAL A 141 -9.28 4.56 8.58
CA VAL A 141 -9.07 3.30 9.28
C VAL A 141 -10.43 2.69 9.57
N VAL A 142 -10.66 1.48 9.05
CA VAL A 142 -11.91 0.74 9.27
C VAL A 142 -11.68 -0.29 10.37
N ASN A 143 -12.57 -0.32 11.36
CA ASN A 143 -12.49 -1.18 12.53
C ASN A 143 -11.19 -0.99 13.35
N PRO A 144 -10.99 0.16 14.01
CA PRO A 144 -9.77 0.43 14.76
C PRO A 144 -9.54 -0.56 15.92
N HIS A 145 -10.57 -1.28 16.36
CA HIS A 145 -10.45 -2.28 17.42
C HIS A 145 -9.60 -3.50 17.01
N SER A 146 -9.46 -3.78 15.72
CA SER A 146 -8.57 -4.85 15.25
C SER A 146 -7.12 -4.42 15.12
N LEU A 147 -6.83 -3.11 15.20
CA LEU A 147 -5.46 -2.62 15.19
C LEU A 147 -4.75 -2.87 16.53
N PRO A 148 -3.42 -3.05 16.54
CA PRO A 148 -2.63 -3.14 17.76
C PRO A 148 -2.73 -1.86 18.63
N LEU A 149 -2.54 -2.03 19.95
CA LEU A 149 -2.68 -0.97 20.96
C LEU A 149 -1.96 0.37 20.69
N PRO A 150 -0.78 0.46 20.04
CA PRO A 150 -0.21 1.77 19.70
C PRO A 150 -1.04 2.55 18.65
N TRP A 151 -1.78 1.86 17.78
CA TRP A 151 -2.54 2.51 16.70
C TRP A 151 -4.00 2.76 17.06
N ARG A 152 -4.57 2.00 18.00
CA ARG A 152 -5.96 2.21 18.46
C ARG A 152 -6.20 3.65 18.95
N LEU A 153 -5.17 4.26 19.53
CA LEU A 153 -5.21 5.63 20.07
C LEU A 153 -4.82 6.70 19.04
N LEU A 154 -4.30 6.31 17.87
CA LEU A 154 -3.77 7.22 16.84
C LEU A 154 -4.71 7.40 15.65
N VAL A 155 -5.96 6.93 15.73
CA VAL A 155 -6.94 7.09 14.64
C VAL A 155 -7.43 8.54 14.62
N PHE A 156 -6.65 9.40 14.00
CA PHE A 156 -6.99 10.78 13.72
C PHE A 156 -7.81 10.83 12.42
N HIS A 157 -9.05 11.32 12.51
CA HIS A 157 -9.78 11.76 11.34
C HIS A 157 -9.08 12.99 10.74
N CYS A 158 -8.56 12.82 9.53
CA CYS A 158 -7.97 13.87 8.68
C CYS A 158 -6.63 14.43 9.20
N TRP A 159 -5.52 13.83 8.73
CA TRP A 159 -4.21 14.47 8.73
C TRP A 159 -4.26 15.69 7.80
N ARG A 160 -4.63 16.84 8.35
CA ARG A 160 -4.54 18.16 7.69
C ARG A 160 -3.59 19.03 8.51
N SER A 161 -2.45 19.34 7.91
CA SER A 161 -1.69 20.56 8.13
C SER A 161 -1.40 21.18 6.77
#